data_AF-A0A1M4L9M0-F1
#
_entry.id   AF-A0A1M4L9M0-F1
#
_cell.length_a   1.000
_cell.length_b   1.000
_cell.length_c   1.000
_cell.angle_alpha   90.00
_cell.angle_beta   90.00
_cell.angle_gamma   90.00
#
_symmetry.space_group_name_H-M   'P 1'
#
loop_
_entity.id
_entity.type
_entity.pdbx_description
1 polymer ?
#
loop_
_entity_poly.entity_id
_entity_poly.type
_entity_poly.pdbx_seq_one_letter_code
_entity_poly.pdbx_strand_id
1 'polypeptide(L)'
;MNLEFVVVGYTDGMQDLEAIGNVKITGAYKDSELDELIAENRPNIAWMSSICPETHSYTLSEILSRGIYPVCFDFGAVAERVRDASFGTVLDARLILDAESLCNKLFDIASDQRDSNTSYVPQSYNSIVNEYYELLD
;
A
#
# COMPACT_ATOMS: atom_id res chain seq x y z
N MET A 1 5.25 -8.46 -19.25
CA MET A 1 4.27 -8.26 -18.15
C MET A 1 4.19 -6.77 -17.92
N ASN A 2 3.01 -6.23 -17.68
CA ASN A 2 2.79 -4.78 -17.55
C ASN A 2 2.47 -4.46 -16.09
N LEU A 3 2.88 -3.27 -15.64
CA LEU A 3 2.53 -2.76 -14.32
C LEU A 3 1.19 -2.02 -14.41
N GLU A 4 0.24 -2.45 -13.58
CA GLU A 4 -1.07 -1.82 -13.44
C GLU A 4 -1.20 -1.21 -12.05
N PHE A 5 -1.82 -0.04 -11.98
CA PHE A 5 -2.03 0.68 -10.74
C PHE A 5 -3.52 0.77 -10.44
N VAL A 6 -3.89 0.46 -9.21
CA VAL A 6 -5.24 0.68 -8.70
C VAL A 6 -5.17 1.64 -7.52
N VAL A 7 -5.80 2.79 -7.66
CA VAL A 7 -6.00 3.73 -6.56
C VAL A 7 -7.33 3.38 -5.90
N VAL A 8 -7.25 2.78 -4.71
CA VAL A 8 -8.42 2.55 -3.85
C VAL A 8 -8.75 3.85 -3.14
N GLY A 9 -9.82 4.52 -3.55
CA GLY A 9 -10.15 5.88 -3.16
C GLY A 9 -10.14 6.84 -4.34
N TYR A 10 -9.79 8.09 -4.07
CA TYR A 10 -9.69 9.15 -5.07
C TYR A 10 -8.38 9.93 -4.90
N THR A 11 -7.96 10.61 -5.96
CA THR A 11 -6.78 11.48 -6.00
C THR A 11 -7.06 12.65 -6.94
N ASP A 12 -6.26 13.71 -6.88
CA ASP A 12 -6.33 14.77 -7.88
C ASP A 12 -5.89 14.25 -9.27
N GLY A 13 -6.42 14.86 -10.34
CA GLY A 13 -6.03 14.52 -11.71
C GLY A 13 -6.51 13.14 -12.20
N MET A 14 -7.63 12.64 -11.66
CA MET A 14 -8.16 11.30 -11.97
C MET A 14 -8.25 11.03 -13.47
N GLN A 15 -8.79 11.98 -14.23
CA GLN A 15 -9.00 11.83 -15.68
C GLN A 15 -7.68 11.66 -16.43
N ASP A 16 -6.66 12.43 -16.04
CA ASP A 16 -5.34 12.36 -16.68
C ASP A 16 -4.65 11.03 -16.36
N LEU A 17 -4.76 10.56 -15.11
CA LEU A 17 -4.22 9.27 -14.68
C LEU A 17 -4.90 8.10 -15.40
N GLU A 18 -6.23 8.08 -15.45
CA GLU A 18 -6.99 7.04 -16.15
C GLU A 18 -6.70 7.04 -17.66
N ALA A 19 -6.45 8.21 -18.26
CA ALA A 19 -6.10 8.34 -19.68
C ALA A 19 -4.75 7.71 -20.04
N ILE A 20 -3.87 7.43 -19.08
CA ILE A 20 -2.61 6.69 -19.29
C ILE A 20 -2.90 5.24 -19.73
N GLY A 21 -4.04 4.68 -19.30
CA GLY A 21 -4.53 3.37 -19.72
C GLY A 21 -4.04 2.18 -18.88
N ASN A 22 -3.23 2.40 -17.84
CA ASN A 22 -2.82 1.39 -16.87
C ASN A 22 -3.08 1.79 -15.40
N VAL A 23 -3.94 2.80 -15.19
CA VAL A 23 -4.37 3.26 -13.88
C VAL A 23 -5.88 3.14 -13.79
N LYS A 24 -6.37 2.50 -12.74
CA LYS A 24 -7.79 2.42 -12.37
C LYS A 24 -7.99 3.17 -11.06
N ILE A 25 -9.03 3.99 -10.96
CA ILE A 25 -9.39 4.68 -9.72
C ILE A 25 -10.78 4.22 -9.29
N THR A 26 -10.93 3.76 -8.04
CA THR A 26 -12.20 3.17 -7.58
C THR A 26 -13.22 4.23 -7.14
N GLY A 27 -12.75 5.44 -6.83
CA GLY A 27 -13.56 6.46 -6.18
C GLY A 27 -13.67 6.24 -4.66
N ALA A 28 -14.40 7.13 -4.00
CA ALA A 28 -14.66 7.03 -2.57
C ALA A 28 -15.38 5.72 -2.22
N TYR A 29 -15.01 5.12 -1.09
CA TYR A 29 -15.54 3.86 -0.59
C TYR A 29 -15.84 3.99 0.92
N LYS A 30 -16.69 3.11 1.42
CA LYS A 30 -16.90 2.88 2.84
C LYS A 30 -15.98 1.77 3.32
N ASP A 31 -15.58 1.79 4.59
CA ASP A 31 -14.71 0.77 5.16
C ASP A 31 -15.20 -0.66 4.93
N SER A 32 -16.52 -0.89 4.93
CA SER A 32 -17.14 -2.19 4.64
C SER A 32 -16.95 -2.70 3.20
N GLU A 33 -16.58 -1.83 2.27
CA GLU A 33 -16.40 -2.13 0.84
C GLU A 33 -14.93 -2.44 0.52
N LEU A 34 -13.99 -2.17 1.45
CA LEU A 34 -12.56 -2.31 1.20
C LEU A 34 -12.15 -3.75 0.86
N ASP A 35 -12.74 -4.74 1.54
CA ASP A 35 -12.43 -6.15 1.31
C ASP A 35 -12.83 -6.61 -0.09
N GLU A 36 -13.99 -6.16 -0.57
CA GLU A 36 -14.47 -6.44 -1.93
C GLU A 36 -13.57 -5.78 -2.97
N LEU A 37 -13.21 -4.50 -2.77
CA LEU A 37 -12.29 -3.79 -3.66
C LEU A 37 -10.93 -4.48 -3.75
N ILE A 38 -10.39 -4.96 -2.63
CA ILE A 38 -9.12 -5.70 -2.63
C ILE A 38 -9.28 -7.05 -3.35
N ALA A 39 -10.37 -7.78 -3.10
CA ALA A 39 -10.62 -9.08 -3.72
C ALA A 39 -10.83 -8.98 -5.24
N GLU A 40 -11.49 -7.93 -5.72
CA GLU A 40 -11.70 -7.68 -7.14
C GLU A 40 -10.40 -7.34 -7.87
N ASN A 41 -9.55 -6.50 -7.27
CA ASN A 41 -8.35 -5.98 -7.91
C ASN A 41 -7.11 -6.87 -7.70
N ARG A 42 -7.14 -7.78 -6.70
CA ARG A 42 -6.11 -8.80 -6.44
C ARG A 42 -4.67 -8.26 -6.48
N PRO A 43 -4.34 -7.22 -5.68
CA PRO A 43 -3.04 -6.58 -5.75
C PRO A 43 -1.91 -7.54 -5.38
N ASN A 44 -0.78 -7.44 -6.08
CA ASN A 44 0.44 -8.18 -5.70
C ASN A 44 1.15 -7.51 -4.52
N ILE A 45 1.09 -6.18 -4.46
CA ILE A 45 1.66 -5.33 -3.43
C ILE A 45 0.75 -4.14 -3.16
N ALA A 46 0.86 -3.53 -1.98
CA ALA A 46 0.30 -2.22 -1.69
C ALA A 46 1.42 -1.19 -1.58
N TRP A 47 1.45 -0.24 -2.51
CA TRP A 47 2.48 0.81 -2.52
C TRP A 47 2.01 2.05 -1.76
N MET A 48 2.70 2.34 -0.66
CA MET A 48 2.55 3.52 0.17
C MET A 48 3.35 4.67 -0.44
N SER A 49 2.70 5.48 -1.29
CA SER A 49 3.33 6.59 -2.02
C SER A 49 3.49 7.88 -1.20
N SER A 50 3.00 7.91 0.04
CA SER A 50 3.12 9.08 0.91
C SER A 50 4.59 9.39 1.24
N ILE A 51 4.95 10.67 1.14
CA ILE A 51 6.28 11.21 1.49
C ILE A 51 6.26 12.03 2.79
N CYS A 52 5.11 12.07 3.47
CA CYS A 52 4.93 12.79 4.72
C CYS A 52 5.32 11.88 5.91
N PRO A 53 6.00 12.39 6.94
CA PRO A 53 6.19 11.65 8.19
C PRO A 53 4.85 11.56 8.94
N GLU A 54 3.99 10.65 8.50
CA GLU A 54 2.78 10.27 9.21
C GLU A 54 3.19 9.52 10.49
N THR A 55 2.75 9.99 11.66
CA THR A 55 3.14 9.39 12.96
C THR A 55 2.53 8.01 13.15
N HIS A 56 1.34 7.79 12.62
CA HIS A 56 0.67 6.49 12.48
C HIS A 56 0.01 6.48 11.11
N SER A 57 -0.04 5.33 10.43
CA SER A 57 -0.73 5.21 9.13
C SER A 57 -1.83 4.16 9.23
N TYR A 58 -3.09 4.62 9.15
CA TYR A 58 -4.29 3.77 9.19
C TYR A 58 -4.26 2.78 8.02
N THR A 59 -3.91 3.28 6.84
CA THR A 59 -3.77 2.48 5.62
C THR A 59 -2.76 1.35 5.78
N LEU A 60 -1.63 1.57 6.47
CA LEU A 60 -0.67 0.49 6.72
C LEU A 60 -1.27 -0.61 7.61
N SER A 61 -2.06 -0.25 8.63
CA SER A 61 -2.73 -1.22 9.48
C SER A 61 -3.74 -2.06 8.68
N GLU A 62 -4.53 -1.44 7.80
CA GLU A 62 -5.47 -2.14 6.91
C GLU A 62 -4.77 -3.11 5.95
N ILE A 63 -3.59 -2.72 5.43
CA ILE A 63 -2.74 -3.55 4.56
C ILE A 63 -2.19 -4.76 5.33
N LEU A 64 -1.62 -4.52 6.52
CA LEU A 64 -1.03 -5.56 7.37
C LEU A 64 -2.06 -6.49 7.99
N SER A 65 -3.29 -6.05 8.27
CA SER A 65 -4.37 -6.91 8.78
C SER A 65 -4.93 -7.84 7.71
N ARG A 66 -4.73 -7.51 6.42
CA ARG A 66 -5.15 -8.31 5.26
C ARG A 66 -4.05 -9.14 4.64
N GLY A 67 -2.83 -9.02 5.15
CA GLY A 67 -1.66 -9.74 4.62
C GLY A 67 -1.29 -9.34 3.20
N ILE A 68 -1.58 -8.09 2.82
CA ILE A 68 -1.12 -7.53 1.55
C ILE A 68 0.29 -7.00 1.76
N TYR A 69 1.23 -7.32 0.87
CA TYR A 69 2.64 -6.97 1.03
C TYR A 69 2.86 -5.45 0.88
N PRO A 70 3.23 -4.72 1.95
CA PRO A 70 3.43 -3.28 1.86
C PRO A 70 4.78 -2.93 1.22
N VAL A 71 4.80 -1.90 0.39
CA VAL A 71 6.02 -1.26 -0.12
C VAL A 71 5.95 0.21 0.21
N CYS A 72 6.93 0.74 0.95
CA CYS A 72 6.97 2.15 1.35
C CYS A 72 8.36 2.74 1.14
N PHE A 73 8.48 4.06 1.23
CA PHE A 73 9.78 4.73 1.32
C PHE A 73 10.32 4.70 2.76
N ASP A 74 11.63 4.83 2.92
CA ASP A 74 12.33 4.87 4.22
C ASP A 74 12.08 6.17 4.98
N PHE A 75 10.83 6.38 5.39
CA PHE A 75 10.36 7.56 6.12
C PHE A 75 9.48 7.19 7.31
N GLY A 76 9.84 7.75 8.47
CA GLY A 76 9.01 7.81 9.66
C GLY A 76 8.48 6.46 10.14
N ALA A 77 7.34 6.51 10.82
CA ALA A 77 6.74 5.35 11.49
C ALA A 77 6.28 4.27 10.51
N VAL A 78 5.96 4.61 9.26
CA VAL A 78 5.56 3.63 8.24
C VAL A 78 6.72 2.67 7.93
N ALA A 79 7.93 3.20 7.70
CA ALA A 79 9.11 2.39 7.42
C ALA A 79 9.49 1.52 8.62
N GLU A 80 9.46 2.08 9.83
CA GLU A 80 9.73 1.34 11.07
C GLU A 80 8.76 0.17 11.25
N ARG A 81 7.45 0.42 11.12
CA ARG A 81 6.42 -0.63 11.26
C ARG A 81 6.54 -1.73 10.22
N VAL A 82 6.89 -1.41 8.97
CA VAL A 82 7.13 -2.43 7.93
C VAL A 82 8.33 -3.31 8.29
N ARG A 83 9.41 -2.73 8.84
CA ARG A 83 10.57 -3.50 9.32
C ARG A 83 10.21 -4.37 10.51
N ASP A 84 9.47 -3.83 11.48
CA ASP A 84 9.05 -4.55 12.69
C ASP A 84 8.11 -5.72 12.36
N ALA A 85 7.21 -5.54 11.39
CA ALA A 85 6.35 -6.61 10.90
C ALA A 85 7.13 -7.74 10.20
N SER A 86 8.39 -7.50 9.81
CA SER A 86 9.19 -8.40 8.97
C SER A 86 8.44 -8.83 7.70
N PHE A 87 7.57 -7.94 7.19
CA PHE A 87 6.67 -8.20 6.07
C PHE A 87 6.45 -6.92 5.28
N GLY A 88 7.14 -6.82 4.14
CA GLY A 88 7.12 -5.68 3.24
C GLY A 88 8.52 -5.25 2.81
N THR A 89 8.58 -4.26 1.91
CA THR A 89 9.83 -3.67 1.42
C THR A 89 9.88 -2.18 1.74
N VAL A 90 10.99 -1.76 2.36
CA VAL A 90 11.30 -0.34 2.54
C VAL A 90 12.29 0.10 1.46
N LEU A 91 11.87 1.02 0.61
CA LEU A 91 12.61 1.59 -0.50
C LEU A 91 13.44 2.79 -0.06
N ASP A 92 14.58 2.99 -0.70
CA ASP A 92 15.36 4.21 -0.55
C ASP A 92 14.53 5.43 -0.99
N ALA A 93 14.40 6.41 -0.10
CA ALA A 93 13.69 7.66 -0.34
C ALA A 93 14.14 8.42 -1.60
N ARG A 94 15.41 8.27 -2.01
CA ARG A 94 15.96 8.93 -3.21
C ARG A 94 15.30 8.47 -4.51
N LEU A 95 14.65 7.30 -4.52
CA LEU A 95 13.91 6.80 -5.68
C LEU A 95 12.73 7.70 -6.08
N ILE A 96 12.26 8.59 -5.20
CA ILE A 96 11.25 9.60 -5.54
C ILE A 96 11.72 10.50 -6.69
N LEU A 97 13.03 10.72 -6.81
CA LEU A 97 13.63 11.59 -7.83
C LEU A 97 13.90 10.86 -9.16
N ASP A 98 13.63 9.56 -9.23
CA ASP A 98 13.91 8.71 -10.38
C ASP A 98 12.74 7.74 -10.62
N ALA A 99 11.77 8.20 -11.41
CA ALA A 99 10.56 7.45 -11.72
C ALA A 99 10.84 6.13 -12.45
N GLU A 100 11.87 6.07 -13.30
CA GLU A 100 12.21 4.86 -14.04
C GLU A 100 12.75 3.78 -13.08
N SER A 101 13.72 4.15 -12.24
CA SER A 101 14.26 3.25 -11.22
C SER A 101 13.18 2.80 -10.21
N LEU A 102 12.29 3.71 -9.83
CA LEU A 102 11.17 3.39 -8.94
C LEU A 102 10.20 2.39 -9.59
N CYS A 103 9.77 2.63 -10.83
CA CYS A 103 8.89 1.72 -11.56
C CYS A 103 9.51 0.33 -11.73
N ASN A 104 10.80 0.26 -12.08
CA ASN A 104 11.52 -1.01 -12.18
C ASN A 104 11.53 -1.75 -10.84
N LYS A 105 11.78 -1.04 -9.73
CA LYS A 105 11.74 -1.65 -8.39
C LYS A 105 10.35 -2.14 -7.99
N LEU A 106 9.30 -1.36 -8.24
CA LEU A 106 7.93 -1.80 -7.98
C LEU A 106 7.57 -3.03 -8.80
N PHE A 107 7.99 -3.08 -10.06
CA PHE A 107 7.77 -4.23 -10.95
C PHE A 107 8.48 -5.49 -10.45
N ASP A 108 9.75 -5.39 -10.07
CA ASP A 108 10.53 -6.52 -9.54
C ASP A 108 9.85 -7.09 -8.29
N ILE A 109 9.51 -6.22 -7.32
CA ILE A 109 8.89 -6.63 -6.06
C ILE A 109 7.51 -7.26 -6.31
N ALA A 110 6.69 -6.66 -7.17
CA ALA A 110 5.36 -7.20 -7.48
C ALA A 110 5.45 -8.56 -8.18
N SER A 111 6.44 -8.75 -9.06
CA SER A 111 6.72 -10.03 -9.71
C SER A 111 7.09 -11.10 -8.69
N ASP A 112 8.02 -10.77 -7.79
CA ASP A 112 8.45 -11.68 -6.72
C ASP A 112 7.27 -12.06 -5.81
N GLN A 113 6.45 -11.10 -5.40
CA GLN A 113 5.30 -11.36 -4.52
C GLN A 113 4.23 -12.22 -5.20
N ARG A 114 3.98 -12.01 -6.50
CA ARG A 114 3.05 -12.84 -7.27
C ARG A 114 3.48 -14.31 -7.30
N ASP A 115 4.78 -14.55 -7.47
CA ASP A 115 5.33 -15.90 -7.63
C ASP A 115 5.67 -16.55 -6.26
N SER A 116 5.66 -15.77 -5.18
CA SER A 116 5.91 -16.24 -3.81
C SER A 116 4.67 -16.86 -3.15
N ASN A 117 4.90 -17.84 -2.28
CA ASN A 117 3.92 -18.30 -1.29
C ASN A 117 4.21 -17.70 0.08
N THR A 118 4.56 -16.41 0.14
CA THR A 118 4.96 -15.76 1.40
C THR A 118 3.88 -15.95 2.45
N SER A 119 4.19 -16.75 3.47
CA SER A 119 3.28 -17.01 4.59
C SER A 119 3.48 -15.90 5.61
N TYR A 120 2.53 -14.98 5.66
CA TYR A 120 2.44 -13.96 6.68
C TYR A 120 1.18 -14.19 7.49
N VAL A 121 1.31 -14.13 8.82
CA VAL A 121 0.18 -14.20 9.75
C VAL A 121 -0.29 -12.76 9.96
N PRO A 122 -1.49 -12.39 9.51
CA PRO A 122 -1.96 -11.02 9.63
C PRO A 122 -1.98 -10.54 11.08
N GLN A 123 -1.49 -9.32 11.29
CA GLN A 123 -1.54 -8.67 12.59
C GLN A 123 -3.00 -8.38 12.94
N SER A 124 -3.41 -8.79 14.15
CA SER A 124 -4.73 -8.49 14.69
C SER A 124 -4.69 -7.13 15.37
N TYR A 125 -5.48 -6.21 14.84
CA TYR A 125 -5.73 -4.89 15.43
C TYR A 125 -7.14 -4.95 16.04
N ASN A 126 -7.29 -4.65 17.34
CA ASN A 126 -8.58 -4.82 18.03
C ASN A 126 -9.61 -3.79 17.57
N SER A 127 -9.13 -2.58 17.25
CA SER A 127 -9.88 -1.55 16.53
C SER A 127 -8.87 -0.65 15.85
N ILE A 128 -8.70 -0.82 14.54
CA ILE A 128 -7.73 -0.04 13.74
C ILE A 128 -8.03 1.46 13.89
N VAL A 129 -9.31 1.82 13.94
CA VAL A 129 -9.76 3.21 14.13
C VAL A 129 -9.45 3.72 15.55
N ASN A 130 -9.71 2.94 16.60
CA ASN A 130 -9.46 3.41 17.97
C ASN A 130 -7.96 3.50 18.25
N GLU A 131 -7.18 2.53 17.77
CA GLU A 131 -5.71 2.55 17.89
C GLU A 131 -5.09 3.71 17.11
N TYR A 132 -5.68 4.09 15.96
CA TYR A 132 -5.20 5.20 15.14
C TYR A 132 -5.51 6.58 15.74
N TYR A 133 -6.69 6.76 16.32
CA TYR A 133 -7.10 8.02 16.96
C TYR A 133 -6.75 8.08 18.44
N GLU A 134 -6.07 7.07 19.00
CA GLU A 134 -5.83 6.90 20.43
C GLU A 134 -7.11 7.05 21.27
N LEU A 135 -8.26 6.64 20.71
CA LEU A 135 -9.53 6.71 21.41
C LEU A 135 -9.56 5.61 22.47
N LEU A 136 -9.47 6.00 23.73
CA LEU A 136 -9.65 5.09 24.87
C LEU A 136 -11.08 4.53 24.85
N ASP A 137 -11.20 3.20 24.94
CA ASP A 137 -12.47 2.48 25.12
C ASP A 137 -13.20 2.89 26.43
#